data_AF-Q0ISQ1-F1
#
_entry.id   AF-Q0ISQ1-F1
#
_cell.length_a   1.000
_cell.length_b   1.000
_cell.length_c   1.000
_cell.angle_alpha   90.00
_cell.angle_beta   90.00
_cell.angle_gamma   90.00
#
_symmetry.space_group_name_H-M   'P 1'
#
loop_
_entity.id
_entity.type
_entity.pdbx_description
1 polymer ?
#
loop_
_entity_poly.entity_id
_entity_poly.type
_entity_poly.pdbx_seq_one_letter_code
_entity_poly.pdbx_strand_id
1 'polypeptide(L)'
;NAIQTGSTAAACSAISQAISDLPEGPRTMVGIATFDSAIHFYSLKRAQQQPLMLIVPDVQDVYTPLQKDLILPVSECRENLEQLLESIPSMFENNRVADSAFGAAMKAGFLAMKSTGGKLLVFQSVLPSLGVGSLSAREAEGRANVSTGDKEPHKLLQPVDKTLKTMALEFAEYQVCVDVFLTTQSYVDIASISVVPNTTGGRVYYYYPFSARSDPAKLFNDLRWNISRPQGFEAVMRVRCSQGLQVQDYFGNFCKRVPTDIDLPSIDSDKTIMVTFKHDDKLQENSECGFQCALLYTTVYGQRRIRVMNLSLPCTNMLSNLFRYADLETQFTCFLKQAANGIPTSTLLHLREEVTNTCINILQSYRKYCASVSSSGQLILPEALKLLPLYTLALIKSIGLRNEGRLDDRSYWISLVSSVSVLLAVPLVFPRLIPIHDLTSRGDDESLIPSPLMLNSENIREDGVYLLENGEDGLIYVGNVVEPTILEQIFGVSSLAALPSQAVLEQFDNELSRKVNEVINEIRRQRCSYLRLRLCRRGEPSGDFFRSFLTEDKAPGGLSYVEFLVHVHRQIQSKMT
;
A
#
# COMPACT_ATOMS: atom_id res chain seq x y z
N ASN A 1 17.24 1.14 18.95
CA ASN A 1 15.81 1.46 18.68
C ASN A 1 14.93 0.24 18.46
N ALA A 2 15.19 -0.63 17.48
CA ALA A 2 14.30 -1.78 17.17
C ALA A 2 14.04 -2.72 18.37
N ILE A 3 15.05 -2.90 19.24
CA ILE A 3 14.93 -3.65 20.50
C ILE A 3 14.02 -2.91 21.49
N GLN A 4 14.27 -1.62 21.72
CA GLN A 4 13.52 -0.78 22.65
C GLN A 4 12.03 -0.64 22.28
N THR A 5 11.71 -0.58 20.99
CA THR A 5 10.31 -0.48 20.51
C THR A 5 9.59 -1.83 20.49
N GLY A 6 10.30 -2.93 20.78
CA GLY A 6 9.78 -4.30 20.63
C GLY A 6 9.64 -4.77 19.18
N SER A 7 10.14 -4.00 18.20
CA SER A 7 10.06 -4.33 16.79
C SER A 7 10.77 -5.64 16.45
N THR A 8 11.97 -5.88 17.00
CA THR A 8 12.72 -7.11 16.73
C THR A 8 11.96 -8.33 17.25
N ALA A 9 11.42 -8.24 18.46
CA ALA A 9 10.62 -9.30 19.06
C ALA A 9 9.33 -9.57 18.26
N ALA A 10 8.63 -8.51 17.82
CA ALA A 10 7.44 -8.65 16.99
C ALA A 10 7.74 -9.30 15.63
N ALA A 11 8.85 -8.92 14.98
CA ALA A 11 9.29 -9.53 13.72
C ALA A 11 9.65 -11.01 13.92
N CYS A 12 10.44 -11.34 14.95
CA CYS A 12 10.83 -12.73 15.22
C CYS A 12 9.61 -13.61 15.55
N SER A 13 8.68 -13.11 16.35
CA SER A 13 7.42 -13.80 16.67
C SER A 13 6.55 -14.00 15.42
N ALA A 14 6.41 -12.97 14.58
CA ALA A 14 5.67 -13.07 13.33
C ALA A 14 6.28 -14.10 12.37
N ILE A 15 7.61 -14.10 12.20
CA ILE A 15 8.33 -15.09 11.38
C ILE A 15 8.11 -16.49 11.95
N SER A 16 8.30 -16.67 13.26
CA SER A 16 8.15 -17.96 13.92
C SER A 16 6.78 -18.59 13.66
N GLN A 17 5.71 -17.80 13.82
CA GLN A 17 4.34 -18.26 13.54
C GLN A 17 4.13 -18.56 12.04
N ALA A 18 4.67 -17.71 11.16
CA ALA A 18 4.46 -17.81 9.71
C ALA A 18 5.25 -18.95 9.04
N ILE A 19 6.28 -19.52 9.71
CA ILE A 19 7.01 -20.70 9.20
C ILE A 19 6.04 -21.85 8.89
N SER A 20 4.98 -22.01 9.70
CA SER A 20 3.98 -23.06 9.51
C SER A 20 3.15 -22.92 8.23
N ASP A 21 3.04 -21.71 7.67
CA ASP A 21 2.33 -21.42 6.42
C ASP A 21 3.24 -21.54 5.17
N LEU A 22 4.54 -21.82 5.34
CA LEU A 22 5.44 -22.02 4.21
C LEU A 22 5.11 -23.33 3.47
N PRO A 23 5.23 -23.38 2.13
CA PRO A 23 5.03 -24.62 1.39
C PRO A 23 5.97 -25.73 1.89
N GLU A 24 5.44 -26.93 2.11
CA GLU A 24 6.27 -28.09 2.43
C GLU A 24 7.07 -28.54 1.19
N GLY A 25 8.33 -28.91 1.40
CA GLY A 25 9.15 -29.56 0.38
C GLY A 25 10.61 -29.12 0.37
N PRO A 26 11.46 -29.83 -0.39
CA PRO A 26 12.91 -29.61 -0.42
C PRO A 26 13.31 -28.28 -1.09
N ARG A 27 12.36 -27.55 -1.70
CA ARG A 27 12.60 -26.27 -2.36
C ARG A 27 12.37 -25.06 -1.46
N THR A 28 11.77 -25.26 -0.30
CA THR A 28 11.52 -24.18 0.66
C THR A 28 12.77 -23.98 1.48
N MET A 29 13.54 -22.97 1.08
CA MET A 29 14.84 -22.65 1.64
C MET A 29 14.75 -21.37 2.47
N VAL A 30 15.45 -21.32 3.60
CA VAL A 30 15.42 -20.18 4.53
C VAL A 30 16.82 -19.84 5.03
N GLY A 31 17.08 -18.56 5.21
CA GLY A 31 18.25 -18.03 5.88
C GLY A 31 17.85 -16.82 6.72
N ILE A 32 18.57 -16.58 7.81
CA ILE A 32 18.36 -15.42 8.68
C ILE A 32 19.66 -14.63 8.80
N ALA A 33 19.53 -13.32 8.74
CA ALA A 33 20.54 -12.39 9.20
C ALA A 33 19.87 -11.27 10.01
N THR A 34 20.59 -10.73 10.99
CA THR A 34 20.25 -9.46 11.66
C THR A 34 21.28 -8.41 11.27
N PHE A 35 21.00 -7.13 11.54
CA PHE A 35 21.93 -6.07 11.24
C PHE A 35 21.74 -4.85 12.14
N ASP A 36 22.84 -4.14 12.36
CA ASP A 36 22.92 -2.83 13.01
C ASP A 36 24.01 -1.99 12.32
N SER A 37 25.14 -1.70 12.98
CA SER A 37 26.37 -1.22 12.34
C SER A 37 27.15 -2.31 11.59
N ALA A 38 26.85 -3.59 11.86
CA ALA A 38 27.39 -4.75 11.15
C ALA A 38 26.24 -5.70 10.74
N ILE A 39 26.56 -6.72 9.94
CA ILE A 39 25.60 -7.74 9.51
C ILE A 39 25.94 -9.06 10.22
N HIS A 40 24.94 -9.73 10.79
CA HIS A 40 25.09 -10.98 11.52
C HIS A 40 24.32 -12.09 10.82
N PHE A 41 25.02 -12.99 10.14
CA PHE A 41 24.44 -14.19 9.53
C PHE A 41 24.37 -15.33 10.54
N TYR A 42 23.37 -16.19 10.43
CA TYR A 42 23.23 -17.37 11.29
C TYR A 42 23.28 -18.67 10.48
N SER A 43 24.18 -19.57 10.87
CA SER A 43 24.21 -20.95 10.37
C SER A 43 23.27 -21.82 11.20
N LEU A 44 22.35 -22.53 10.54
CA LEU A 44 21.27 -23.29 11.18
C LEU A 44 21.44 -24.83 11.10
N LYS A 45 22.64 -25.35 10.76
CA LYS A 45 22.86 -26.80 10.63
C LYS A 45 22.55 -27.58 11.92
N ARG A 46 21.82 -28.70 11.82
CA ARG A 46 21.49 -29.59 12.96
C ARG A 46 22.70 -30.11 13.74
N ALA A 47 23.85 -30.26 13.09
CA ALA A 47 25.07 -30.72 13.75
C ALA A 47 25.58 -29.73 14.82
N GLN A 48 25.14 -28.48 14.79
CA GLN A 48 25.45 -27.47 15.80
C GLN A 48 24.32 -27.48 16.85
N GLN A 49 24.67 -27.70 18.12
CA GLN A 49 23.70 -27.63 19.23
C GLN A 49 23.15 -26.21 19.45
N GLN A 50 23.86 -25.18 18.96
CA GLN A 50 23.45 -23.78 19.01
C GLN A 50 23.76 -23.10 17.67
N PRO A 51 22.90 -22.19 17.18
CA PRO A 51 23.16 -21.42 15.97
C PRO A 51 24.50 -20.65 16.02
N LEU A 52 25.33 -20.80 14.99
CA LEU A 52 26.58 -20.04 14.87
C LEU A 52 26.32 -18.68 14.23
N MET A 53 26.64 -17.60 14.94
CA MET A 53 26.58 -16.23 14.44
C MET A 53 27.89 -15.82 13.76
N LEU A 54 27.81 -15.36 12.51
CA LEU A 54 28.94 -14.91 11.69
C LEU A 54 28.79 -13.43 11.38
N ILE A 55 29.77 -12.62 11.80
CA ILE A 55 29.73 -11.16 11.69
C ILE A 55 30.44 -10.72 10.41
N VAL A 56 29.76 -9.91 9.61
CA VAL A 56 30.32 -9.18 8.46
C VAL A 56 30.40 -7.71 8.85
N PRO A 57 31.58 -7.22 9.27
CA PRO A 57 31.75 -5.84 9.76
C PRO A 57 31.89 -4.80 8.64
N ASP A 58 32.28 -5.22 7.42
CA ASP A 58 32.41 -4.29 6.29
C ASP A 58 31.05 -4.06 5.64
N VAL A 59 30.53 -2.84 5.84
CA VAL A 59 29.23 -2.39 5.32
C VAL A 59 29.36 -1.52 4.07
N GLN A 60 30.57 -1.34 3.55
CA GLN A 60 30.84 -0.65 2.28
C GLN A 60 31.16 -1.65 1.17
N ASP A 61 32.04 -2.63 1.44
CA ASP A 61 32.37 -3.74 0.54
C ASP A 61 31.81 -5.06 1.08
N VAL A 62 30.52 -5.26 0.82
CA VAL A 62 29.74 -6.34 1.44
C VAL A 62 30.02 -7.70 0.80
N TYR A 63 30.17 -8.72 1.62
CA TYR A 63 30.39 -10.12 1.21
C TYR A 63 29.54 -11.11 2.00
N THR A 64 29.44 -12.35 1.51
CA THR A 64 28.83 -13.48 2.25
C THR A 64 29.90 -14.22 3.06
N PRO A 65 29.73 -14.45 4.37
CA PRO A 65 30.76 -15.07 5.20
C PRO A 65 30.99 -16.55 4.88
N LEU A 66 30.00 -17.22 4.28
CA LEU A 66 30.10 -18.59 3.79
C LEU A 66 29.54 -18.67 2.36
N GLN A 67 30.11 -19.55 1.54
CA GLN A 67 29.60 -19.85 0.19
C GLN A 67 28.37 -20.78 0.21
N LYS A 68 28.20 -21.54 1.29
CA LYS A 68 27.11 -22.51 1.50
C LYS A 68 26.62 -22.39 2.94
N ASP A 69 25.53 -23.07 3.26
CA ASP A 69 25.01 -23.24 4.63
C ASP A 69 24.43 -21.98 5.31
N LEU A 70 24.31 -20.86 4.59
CA LEU A 70 23.54 -19.68 5.05
C LEU A 70 22.05 -19.79 4.77
N ILE A 71 21.70 -20.52 3.71
CA ILE A 71 20.34 -20.76 3.28
C ILE A 71 20.16 -22.27 3.18
N LEU A 72 19.26 -22.82 3.99
CA LEU A 72 19.06 -24.26 4.16
C LEU A 72 17.60 -24.64 3.94
N PRO A 73 17.29 -25.90 3.59
CA PRO A 73 15.91 -26.36 3.52
C PRO A 73 15.26 -26.24 4.90
N VAL A 74 14.05 -25.69 4.98
CA VAL A 74 13.30 -25.53 6.25
C VAL A 74 13.16 -26.88 6.96
N SER A 75 12.93 -27.96 6.21
CA SER A 75 12.87 -29.33 6.75
C SER A 75 14.13 -29.76 7.48
N GLU A 76 15.30 -29.23 7.12
CA GLU A 76 16.57 -29.54 7.77
C GLU A 76 16.85 -28.67 8.98
N CYS A 77 16.34 -27.43 9.05
CA CYS A 77 16.73 -26.47 10.07
C CYS A 77 15.60 -25.93 10.96
N ARG A 78 14.37 -26.46 10.85
CA ARG A 78 13.19 -25.93 11.55
C ARG A 78 13.37 -25.71 13.05
N GLU A 79 13.84 -26.71 13.79
CA GLU A 79 14.02 -26.60 15.25
C GLU A 79 15.04 -25.50 15.60
N ASN A 80 16.19 -25.49 14.93
CA ASN A 80 17.23 -24.47 15.12
C ASN A 80 16.76 -23.07 14.72
N LEU A 81 15.90 -22.98 13.70
CA LEU A 81 15.29 -21.74 13.24
C LEU A 81 14.34 -21.16 14.29
N GLU A 82 13.45 -21.99 14.84
CA GLU A 82 12.51 -21.60 15.90
C GLU A 82 13.27 -21.15 17.16
N GLN A 83 14.29 -21.90 17.59
CA GLN A 83 15.16 -21.54 18.71
C GLN A 83 15.94 -20.23 18.47
N LEU A 84 16.44 -20.02 17.25
CA LEU A 84 17.12 -18.77 16.89
C LEU A 84 16.17 -17.58 17.00
N LEU A 85 14.97 -17.70 16.44
CA LEU A 85 13.97 -16.63 16.46
C LEU A 85 13.54 -16.26 17.88
N GLU A 86 13.44 -17.24 18.78
CA GLU A 86 13.16 -17.00 20.20
C GLU A 86 14.31 -16.29 20.93
N SER A 87 15.55 -16.57 20.54
CA SER A 87 16.75 -16.04 21.21
C SER A 87 17.25 -14.70 20.66
N ILE A 88 16.99 -14.33 19.41
CA ILE A 88 17.42 -13.05 18.81
C ILE A 88 17.06 -11.83 19.69
N PRO A 89 15.83 -11.68 20.22
CA PRO A 89 15.49 -10.52 21.05
C PRO A 89 16.36 -10.37 22.31
N SER A 90 16.72 -11.48 22.95
CA SER A 90 17.57 -11.46 24.15
C SER A 90 19.05 -11.30 23.81
N MET A 91 19.53 -11.84 22.68
CA MET A 91 20.91 -11.65 22.19
C MET A 91 21.29 -10.17 22.06
N PHE A 92 20.32 -9.33 21.65
CA PHE A 92 20.55 -7.90 21.41
C PHE A 92 19.91 -6.99 22.46
N GLU A 93 19.47 -7.53 23.62
CA GLU A 93 18.78 -6.75 24.66
C GLU A 93 19.59 -5.52 25.11
N ASN A 94 20.90 -5.68 25.22
CA ASN A 94 21.82 -4.61 25.63
C ASN A 94 22.39 -3.79 24.46
N ASN A 95 21.95 -4.04 23.21
CA ASN A 95 22.46 -3.34 22.04
C ASN A 95 22.04 -1.85 22.07
N ARG A 96 23.04 -0.97 21.97
CA ARG A 96 22.86 0.49 21.97
C ARG A 96 23.20 1.14 20.63
N VAL A 97 23.49 0.36 19.59
CA VAL A 97 23.76 0.89 18.26
C VAL A 97 22.50 1.58 17.73
N ALA A 98 22.65 2.87 17.39
CA ALA A 98 21.60 3.68 16.79
C ALA A 98 21.62 3.61 15.26
N ASP A 99 22.77 3.24 14.69
CA ASP A 99 22.98 3.15 13.25
C ASP A 99 22.34 1.93 12.61
N SER A 100 22.11 2.02 11.31
CA SER A 100 21.51 0.95 10.53
C SER A 100 22.15 0.81 9.16
N ALA A 101 22.85 -0.30 8.97
CA ALA A 101 23.48 -0.75 7.73
C ALA A 101 22.47 -1.42 6.78
N PHE A 102 21.31 -0.81 6.57
CA PHE A 102 20.18 -1.40 5.84
C PHE A 102 20.51 -1.76 4.39
N GLY A 103 21.13 -0.85 3.63
CA GLY A 103 21.52 -1.11 2.25
C GLY A 103 22.59 -2.20 2.14
N ALA A 104 23.53 -2.23 3.09
CA ALA A 104 24.54 -3.27 3.18
C ALA A 104 23.93 -4.64 3.51
N ALA A 105 23.01 -4.70 4.48
CA ALA A 105 22.29 -5.92 4.84
C ALA A 105 21.48 -6.48 3.66
N MET A 106 20.79 -5.60 2.91
CA MET A 106 20.12 -6.00 1.67
C MET A 106 21.08 -6.58 0.65
N LYS A 107 22.23 -5.93 0.43
CA LYS A 107 23.26 -6.41 -0.50
C LYS A 107 23.83 -7.76 -0.07
N ALA A 108 24.07 -7.97 1.21
CA ALA A 108 24.57 -9.24 1.74
C ALA A 108 23.56 -10.38 1.57
N GLY A 109 22.28 -10.11 1.89
CA GLY A 109 21.18 -11.06 1.66
C GLY A 109 21.05 -11.43 0.18
N PHE A 110 21.10 -10.44 -0.70
CA PHE A 110 21.16 -10.67 -2.15
C PHE A 110 22.34 -11.57 -2.54
N LEU A 111 23.56 -11.30 -2.06
CA LEU A 111 24.74 -12.10 -2.42
C LEU A 111 24.58 -13.56 -1.96
N ALA A 112 23.97 -13.80 -0.80
CA ALA A 112 23.67 -15.14 -0.31
C ALA A 112 22.63 -15.86 -1.19
N MET A 113 21.72 -15.12 -1.82
CA MET A 113 20.63 -15.62 -2.67
C MET A 113 20.94 -15.59 -4.17
N LYS A 114 22.08 -15.03 -4.58
CA LYS A 114 22.39 -14.69 -5.98
C LYS A 114 22.32 -15.89 -6.92
N SER A 115 22.65 -17.08 -6.44
CA SER A 115 22.63 -18.33 -7.22
C SER A 115 21.23 -18.93 -7.40
N THR A 116 20.26 -18.54 -6.58
CA THR A 116 18.92 -19.16 -6.55
C THR A 116 17.79 -18.18 -6.83
N GLY A 117 18.01 -16.88 -6.66
CA GLY A 117 16.91 -15.90 -6.60
C GLY A 117 16.04 -16.12 -5.37
N GLY A 118 14.84 -15.52 -5.38
CA GLY A 118 13.83 -15.69 -4.33
C GLY A 118 13.35 -14.37 -3.71
N LYS A 119 12.87 -14.42 -2.46
CA LYS A 119 12.40 -13.23 -1.73
C LYS A 119 13.31 -12.91 -0.55
N LEU A 120 13.73 -11.65 -0.48
CA LEU A 120 14.40 -11.07 0.68
C LEU A 120 13.39 -10.21 1.46
N LEU A 121 13.06 -10.63 2.68
CA LEU A 121 12.15 -9.91 3.57
C LEU A 121 12.98 -9.11 4.56
N VAL A 122 12.93 -7.79 4.49
CA VAL A 122 13.79 -6.89 5.28
C VAL A 122 12.95 -6.15 6.31
N PHE A 123 13.28 -6.30 7.59
CA PHE A 123 12.62 -5.60 8.69
C PHE A 123 13.50 -4.45 9.15
N GLN A 124 12.96 -3.22 9.14
CA GLN A 124 13.72 -2.00 9.39
C GLN A 124 12.93 -1.05 10.30
N SER A 125 13.58 -0.49 11.33
CA SER A 125 12.91 0.35 12.34
C SER A 125 13.38 1.80 12.35
N VAL A 126 14.57 2.11 11.82
CA VAL A 126 15.19 3.44 11.88
C VAL A 126 15.62 3.94 10.50
N LEU A 127 16.12 5.18 10.42
CA LEU A 127 16.75 5.68 9.20
C LEU A 127 18.00 4.85 8.86
N PRO A 128 18.15 4.36 7.61
CA PRO A 128 19.38 3.74 7.12
C PRO A 128 20.60 4.67 7.17
N SER A 129 21.31 4.78 8.29
CA SER A 129 22.36 5.80 8.47
C SER A 129 23.78 5.38 8.07
N LEU A 130 24.04 4.10 7.78
CA LEU A 130 25.40 3.58 7.63
C LEU A 130 25.56 2.66 6.41
N GLY A 131 26.76 2.65 5.83
CA GLY A 131 27.15 1.74 4.75
C GLY A 131 26.63 2.11 3.37
N VAL A 132 26.72 1.17 2.43
CA VAL A 132 26.22 1.37 1.07
C VAL A 132 24.72 1.73 1.08
N GLY A 133 24.36 2.83 0.43
CA GLY A 133 22.99 3.34 0.40
C GLY A 133 22.52 4.01 1.70
N SER A 134 23.44 4.48 2.55
CA SER A 134 23.12 5.32 3.72
C SER A 134 22.38 6.60 3.34
N LEU A 135 21.49 7.05 4.21
CA LEU A 135 20.57 8.17 4.06
C LEU A 135 20.71 9.13 5.26
N SER A 136 20.30 10.39 5.04
CA SER A 136 20.28 11.43 6.07
C SER A 136 18.85 11.91 6.37
N ALA A 137 18.66 12.60 7.50
CA ALA A 137 17.36 13.11 7.92
C ALA A 137 16.93 14.38 7.15
N ARG A 138 16.65 14.22 5.85
CA ARG A 138 16.35 15.31 4.90
C ARG A 138 15.03 16.06 5.18
N GLU A 139 14.14 15.50 6.01
CA GLU A 139 12.86 16.13 6.35
C GLU A 139 13.03 17.48 7.07
N ALA A 140 14.01 17.60 7.98
CA ALA A 140 14.26 18.83 8.73
C ALA A 140 14.68 19.99 7.81
N GLU A 141 15.49 19.68 6.80
CA GLU A 141 15.92 20.63 5.76
C GLU A 141 14.73 21.11 4.92
N GLY A 142 13.70 20.25 4.72
CA GLY A 142 12.49 20.61 4.01
C GLY A 142 11.62 21.62 4.78
N ARG A 143 11.34 21.36 6.07
CA ARG A 143 10.41 22.20 6.87
C ARG A 143 10.92 23.64 7.05
N ALA A 144 12.23 23.84 7.18
CA ALA A 144 12.82 25.17 7.31
C ALA A 144 12.69 26.03 6.03
N ASN A 145 12.43 25.41 4.88
CA ASN A 145 12.43 26.07 3.57
C ASN A 145 11.04 26.17 2.90
N VAL A 146 10.00 25.51 3.46
CA VAL A 146 8.60 25.73 3.01
C VAL A 146 8.17 27.18 3.25
N SER A 147 8.73 27.84 4.28
CA SER A 147 8.49 29.25 4.59
C SER A 147 9.10 30.22 3.57
N THR A 148 10.12 29.80 2.79
CA THR A 148 10.81 30.67 1.83
C THR A 148 10.38 30.48 0.38
N GLY A 149 9.42 29.59 0.09
CA GLY A 149 8.80 29.44 -1.24
C GLY A 149 9.71 28.89 -2.35
N ASP A 150 11.02 28.80 -2.14
CA ASP A 150 12.03 28.65 -3.21
C ASP A 150 12.62 27.23 -3.38
N LYS A 151 12.07 26.20 -2.71
CA LYS A 151 12.43 24.81 -3.03
C LYS A 151 11.22 23.93 -3.28
N GLU A 152 11.25 23.31 -4.45
CA GLU A 152 10.37 22.27 -4.95
C GLU A 152 10.21 21.10 -3.97
N PRO A 153 9.12 21.02 -3.17
CA PRO A 153 8.95 20.00 -2.14
C PRO A 153 8.91 18.57 -2.71
N HIS A 154 8.63 18.41 -4.02
CA HIS A 154 8.63 17.14 -4.71
C HIS A 154 10.02 16.47 -4.76
N LYS A 155 11.12 17.24 -4.68
CA LYS A 155 12.49 16.68 -4.66
C LYS A 155 12.77 15.82 -3.42
N LEU A 156 12.09 16.09 -2.31
CA LEU A 156 12.18 15.26 -1.09
C LEU A 156 11.38 13.96 -1.20
N LEU A 157 10.55 13.82 -2.24
CA LEU A 157 9.81 12.59 -2.57
C LEU A 157 10.54 11.77 -3.64
N GLN A 158 11.75 12.17 -4.02
CA GLN A 158 12.65 11.42 -4.88
C GLN A 158 13.71 10.70 -4.03
N PRO A 159 14.23 9.55 -4.50
CA PRO A 159 15.39 8.94 -3.88
C PRO A 159 16.55 9.92 -3.87
N VAL A 160 17.38 9.86 -2.83
CA VAL A 160 18.51 10.79 -2.66
C VAL A 160 19.51 10.69 -3.83
N ASP A 161 19.70 9.49 -4.34
CA ASP A 161 20.63 9.19 -5.44
C ASP A 161 20.20 7.92 -6.20
N LYS A 162 21.10 7.39 -7.02
CA LYS A 162 20.88 6.18 -7.84
C LYS A 162 21.37 4.89 -7.18
N THR A 163 22.01 4.94 -6.01
CA THR A 163 22.70 3.80 -5.39
C THR A 163 21.74 2.63 -5.15
N LEU A 164 20.62 2.89 -4.47
CA LEU A 164 19.59 1.87 -4.23
C LEU A 164 18.90 1.42 -5.53
N LYS A 165 18.76 2.31 -6.52
CA LYS A 165 18.21 1.93 -7.83
C LYS A 165 19.13 0.97 -8.58
N THR A 166 20.44 1.24 -8.60
CA THR A 166 21.44 0.36 -9.22
C THR A 166 21.44 -1.01 -8.54
N MET A 167 21.42 -1.03 -7.21
CA MET A 167 21.33 -2.26 -6.43
C MET A 167 20.05 -3.06 -6.77
N ALA A 168 18.90 -2.39 -6.87
CA ALA A 168 17.64 -3.04 -7.21
C ALA A 168 17.59 -3.62 -8.63
N LEU A 169 18.25 -2.97 -9.60
CA LEU A 169 18.39 -3.48 -10.97
C LEU A 169 19.24 -4.74 -11.02
N GLU A 170 20.31 -4.80 -10.22
CA GLU A 170 21.12 -6.00 -10.05
C GLU A 170 20.30 -7.12 -9.38
N PHE A 171 19.56 -6.81 -8.32
CA PHE A 171 18.71 -7.81 -7.64
C PHE A 171 17.68 -8.42 -8.59
N ALA A 172 17.05 -7.58 -9.40
CA ALA A 172 16.09 -8.03 -10.40
C ALA A 172 16.72 -8.90 -11.50
N GLU A 173 18.01 -8.72 -11.81
CA GLU A 173 18.73 -9.54 -12.81
C GLU A 173 18.84 -11.00 -12.35
N TYR A 174 19.10 -11.19 -11.06
CA TYR A 174 19.22 -12.50 -10.42
C TYR A 174 17.91 -12.94 -9.75
N GLN A 175 16.78 -12.38 -10.17
CA GLN A 175 15.45 -12.81 -9.73
C GLN A 175 15.24 -12.75 -8.20
N VAL A 176 15.86 -11.75 -7.55
CA VAL A 176 15.65 -11.46 -6.12
C VAL A 176 14.61 -10.34 -5.98
N CYS A 177 13.47 -10.68 -5.39
CA CYS A 177 12.43 -9.75 -4.96
C CYS A 177 12.71 -9.27 -3.54
N VAL A 178 12.53 -7.98 -3.27
CA VAL A 178 12.68 -7.43 -1.91
C VAL A 178 11.33 -6.91 -1.41
N ASP A 179 10.90 -7.35 -0.23
CA ASP A 179 9.79 -6.74 0.50
C ASP A 179 10.35 -6.10 1.78
N VAL A 180 9.91 -4.88 2.11
CA VAL A 180 10.43 -4.12 3.26
C VAL A 180 9.32 -3.86 4.27
N PHE A 181 9.53 -4.26 5.53
CA PHE A 181 8.64 -4.03 6.66
C PHE A 181 9.22 -2.92 7.55
N LEU A 182 8.58 -1.75 7.54
CA LEU A 182 9.02 -0.54 8.24
C LEU A 182 8.27 -0.35 9.56
N THR A 183 8.88 -0.78 10.66
CA THR A 183 8.35 -0.72 12.03
C THR A 183 8.97 0.45 12.79
N THR A 184 8.65 1.67 12.35
CA THR A 184 9.35 2.88 12.78
C THR A 184 8.51 3.82 13.66
N GLN A 185 9.20 4.63 14.46
CA GLN A 185 8.62 5.74 15.24
C GLN A 185 9.13 7.11 14.75
N SER A 186 9.96 7.14 13.71
CA SER A 186 10.57 8.36 13.18
C SER A 186 10.57 8.38 11.64
N TYR A 187 11.11 9.44 11.06
CA TYR A 187 11.37 9.50 9.61
C TYR A 187 12.43 8.47 9.21
N VAL A 188 12.24 7.83 8.06
CA VAL A 188 13.16 6.79 7.51
C VAL A 188 13.48 6.96 6.02
N ASP A 189 12.95 8.00 5.36
CA ASP A 189 13.15 8.26 3.93
C ASP A 189 12.62 7.14 3.02
N ILE A 190 11.30 6.91 3.10
CA ILE A 190 10.60 5.91 2.27
C ILE A 190 10.76 6.20 0.77
N ALA A 191 10.92 7.47 0.38
CA ALA A 191 11.18 7.85 -1.00
C ALA A 191 12.43 7.15 -1.57
N SER A 192 13.50 7.05 -0.77
CA SER A 192 14.71 6.31 -1.12
C SER A 192 14.55 4.80 -0.96
N ILE A 193 14.01 4.34 0.19
CA ILE A 193 13.87 2.90 0.50
C ILE A 193 12.98 2.17 -0.51
N SER A 194 11.84 2.76 -0.88
CA SER A 194 10.82 2.12 -1.72
C SER A 194 11.30 1.80 -3.14
N VAL A 195 12.39 2.41 -3.60
CA VAL A 195 12.97 2.14 -4.93
C VAL A 195 13.30 0.66 -5.11
N VAL A 196 13.80 -0.01 -4.07
CA VAL A 196 14.20 -1.42 -4.13
C VAL A 196 13.00 -2.36 -4.29
N PRO A 197 12.00 -2.36 -3.39
CA PRO A 197 10.79 -3.17 -3.57
C PRO A 197 10.05 -2.81 -4.86
N ASN A 198 9.91 -1.52 -5.20
CA ASN A 198 9.18 -1.12 -6.42
C ASN A 198 9.85 -1.65 -7.70
N THR A 199 11.19 -1.66 -7.75
CA THR A 199 11.93 -2.15 -8.93
C THR A 199 11.95 -3.68 -9.01
N THR A 200 11.99 -4.36 -7.85
CA THR A 200 12.10 -5.83 -7.78
C THR A 200 10.75 -6.55 -7.75
N GLY A 201 9.64 -5.81 -7.87
CA GLY A 201 8.29 -6.37 -7.83
C GLY A 201 7.76 -6.68 -6.43
N GLY A 202 8.41 -6.17 -5.37
CA GLY A 202 7.97 -6.29 -3.99
C GLY A 202 7.10 -5.13 -3.52
N ARG A 203 6.97 -5.00 -2.19
CA ARG A 203 6.13 -4.02 -1.49
C ARG A 203 6.85 -3.42 -0.28
N VAL A 204 6.45 -2.21 0.08
CA VAL A 204 6.73 -1.61 1.38
C VAL A 204 5.51 -1.85 2.27
N TYR A 205 5.73 -2.28 3.50
CA TYR A 205 4.75 -2.33 4.57
C TYR A 205 5.14 -1.28 5.61
N TYR A 206 4.21 -0.40 6.00
CA TYR A 206 4.53 0.75 6.85
C TYR A 206 3.69 0.78 8.12
N TYR A 207 4.37 0.71 9.26
CA TYR A 207 3.76 0.71 10.58
C TYR A 207 4.26 1.93 11.34
N TYR A 208 3.49 3.02 11.27
CA TYR A 208 3.84 4.28 11.93
C TYR A 208 2.66 4.89 12.71
N PRO A 209 2.92 5.41 13.92
CA PRO A 209 4.05 5.03 14.78
C PRO A 209 3.94 3.55 15.15
N PHE A 210 5.04 2.79 15.10
CA PHE A 210 5.02 1.38 15.49
C PHE A 210 4.85 1.20 17.00
N SER A 211 3.99 0.25 17.37
CA SER A 211 3.77 -0.20 18.74
C SER A 211 3.73 -1.70 18.84
N ALA A 212 4.59 -2.27 19.68
CA ALA A 212 4.59 -3.68 20.02
C ALA A 212 3.31 -4.14 20.74
N ARG A 213 2.43 -3.23 21.15
CA ARG A 213 1.11 -3.56 21.73
C ARG A 213 0.04 -3.78 20.65
N SER A 214 -0.07 -2.86 19.67
CA SER A 214 -1.19 -2.84 18.72
C SER A 214 -0.88 -3.46 17.36
N ASP A 215 0.39 -3.47 16.96
CA ASP A 215 0.80 -3.77 15.59
C ASP A 215 1.27 -5.21 15.31
N PRO A 216 1.64 -6.06 16.29
CA PRO A 216 2.07 -7.43 15.98
C PRO A 216 1.08 -8.24 15.17
N ALA A 217 -0.23 -8.08 15.41
CA ALA A 217 -1.27 -8.81 14.67
C ALA A 217 -1.29 -8.42 13.18
N LYS A 218 -1.17 -7.12 12.86
CA LYS A 218 -1.05 -6.67 11.47
C LYS A 218 0.25 -7.15 10.84
N LEU A 219 1.37 -7.00 11.54
CA LEU A 219 2.69 -7.43 11.08
C LEU A 219 2.70 -8.92 10.73
N PHE A 220 2.17 -9.76 11.63
CA PHE A 220 2.04 -11.19 11.39
C PHE A 220 1.13 -11.48 10.20
N ASN A 221 -0.05 -10.88 10.12
CA ASN A 221 -0.96 -11.12 9.00
C ASN A 221 -0.35 -10.71 7.66
N ASP A 222 0.27 -9.54 7.59
CA ASP A 222 0.89 -9.00 6.38
C ASP A 222 2.06 -9.88 5.93
N LEU A 223 2.87 -10.39 6.87
CA LEU A 223 3.95 -11.35 6.60
C LEU A 223 3.39 -12.71 6.13
N ARG A 224 2.45 -13.27 6.87
CA ARG A 224 1.78 -14.53 6.56
C ARG A 224 1.16 -14.49 5.16
N TRP A 225 0.42 -13.43 4.86
CA TRP A 225 -0.16 -13.24 3.53
C TRP A 225 0.92 -13.04 2.46
N ASN A 226 2.03 -12.34 2.77
CA ASN A 226 3.16 -12.19 1.84
C ASN A 226 3.74 -13.51 1.36
N ILE A 227 3.90 -14.48 2.25
CA ILE A 227 4.54 -15.77 1.93
C ILE A 227 3.55 -16.82 1.42
N SER A 228 2.29 -16.79 1.86
CA SER A 228 1.32 -17.86 1.57
C SER A 228 0.39 -17.57 0.40
N ARG A 229 0.20 -16.29 0.01
CA ARG A 229 -0.70 -15.94 -1.09
C ARG A 229 -0.23 -16.53 -2.43
N PRO A 230 -1.15 -16.74 -3.39
CA PRO A 230 -0.78 -17.17 -4.73
C PRO A 230 0.23 -16.21 -5.37
N GLN A 231 1.43 -16.72 -5.67
CA GLN A 231 2.51 -15.94 -6.24
C GLN A 231 3.40 -16.77 -7.16
N GLY A 232 4.21 -16.06 -7.93
CA GLY A 232 5.15 -16.59 -8.90
C GLY A 232 6.49 -15.88 -8.84
N PHE A 233 7.52 -16.54 -9.36
CA PHE A 233 8.89 -16.06 -9.44
C PHE A 233 9.39 -16.06 -10.89
N GLU A 234 10.50 -15.34 -11.11
CA GLU A 234 11.21 -15.33 -12.39
C GLU A 234 10.29 -14.98 -13.56
N ALA A 235 9.39 -14.02 -13.32
CA ALA A 235 8.28 -13.78 -14.20
C ALA A 235 8.63 -12.75 -15.26
N VAL A 236 8.12 -12.97 -16.48
CA VAL A 236 8.19 -12.03 -17.59
C VAL A 236 6.77 -11.89 -18.14
N MET A 237 6.31 -10.64 -18.24
CA MET A 237 4.97 -10.33 -18.73
C MET A 237 5.02 -9.51 -20.01
N ARG A 238 4.17 -9.87 -20.96
CA ARG A 238 3.96 -9.12 -22.19
C ARG A 238 2.49 -8.98 -22.50
N VAL A 239 2.09 -7.77 -22.90
CA VAL A 239 0.76 -7.50 -23.46
C VAL A 239 0.83 -7.33 -24.97
N ARG A 240 -0.18 -7.87 -25.66
CA ARG A 240 -0.40 -7.74 -27.10
C ARG A 240 -1.82 -7.22 -27.32
N CYS A 241 -2.02 -6.50 -28.41
CA CYS A 241 -3.31 -6.00 -28.85
C CYS A 241 -3.50 -6.23 -30.35
N SER A 242 -4.74 -6.18 -30.82
CA SER A 242 -5.08 -6.21 -32.26
C SER A 242 -4.40 -5.08 -33.03
N GLN A 243 -4.28 -5.28 -34.35
CA GLN A 243 -3.82 -4.25 -35.28
C GLN A 243 -4.66 -2.96 -35.15
N GLY A 244 -4.00 -1.81 -35.30
CA GLY A 244 -4.59 -0.49 -35.08
C GLY A 244 -4.42 0.03 -33.65
N LEU A 245 -3.96 -0.81 -32.73
CA LEU A 245 -3.55 -0.41 -31.38
C LEU A 245 -2.06 -0.72 -31.16
N GLN A 246 -1.43 0.11 -30.34
CA GLN A 246 -0.09 -0.14 -29.82
C GLN A 246 -0.10 -0.03 -28.30
N VAL A 247 0.54 -1.00 -27.62
CA VAL A 247 0.88 -0.89 -26.20
C VAL A 247 1.83 0.29 -26.02
N GLN A 248 1.41 1.29 -25.26
CA GLN A 248 2.17 2.52 -25.05
C GLN A 248 3.11 2.35 -23.85
N ASP A 249 2.56 2.13 -22.67
CA ASP A 249 3.34 2.04 -21.44
C ASP A 249 2.76 1.02 -20.44
N TYR A 250 3.62 0.65 -19.47
CA TYR A 250 3.29 -0.18 -18.34
C TYR A 250 3.54 0.62 -17.05
N PHE A 251 2.71 0.42 -16.04
CA PHE A 251 2.84 1.08 -14.74
C PHE A 251 2.57 0.08 -13.61
N GLY A 252 3.44 0.09 -12.61
CA GLY A 252 3.42 -0.85 -11.49
C GLY A 252 4.81 -1.13 -10.94
N ASN A 253 4.89 -2.10 -10.05
CA ASN A 253 6.16 -2.53 -9.45
C ASN A 253 6.78 -3.64 -10.29
N PHE A 254 7.78 -3.30 -11.09
CA PHE A 254 8.53 -4.22 -11.94
C PHE A 254 9.86 -3.59 -12.39
N CYS A 255 10.71 -4.40 -12.99
CA CYS A 255 11.89 -3.96 -13.71
C CYS A 255 11.59 -3.95 -15.21
N LYS A 256 11.90 -2.86 -15.91
CA LYS A 256 11.72 -2.76 -17.37
C LYS A 256 13.10 -2.65 -18.03
N ARG A 257 13.55 -3.74 -18.66
CA ARG A 257 14.82 -3.77 -19.42
C ARG A 257 14.62 -3.50 -20.90
N VAL A 258 13.48 -3.93 -21.45
CA VAL A 258 13.10 -3.72 -22.84
C VAL A 258 11.74 -3.00 -22.90
N PRO A 259 11.42 -2.29 -24.00
CA PRO A 259 10.16 -1.55 -24.09
C PRO A 259 8.90 -2.43 -24.06
N THR A 260 8.99 -3.67 -24.55
CA THR A 260 7.82 -4.53 -24.83
C THR A 260 7.39 -5.41 -23.67
N ASP A 261 8.35 -5.78 -22.81
CA ASP A 261 8.21 -6.81 -21.79
C ASP A 261 8.64 -6.22 -20.44
N ILE A 262 8.01 -6.69 -19.36
CA ILE A 262 8.39 -6.33 -18.00
C ILE A 262 8.90 -7.56 -17.25
N ASP A 263 9.99 -7.38 -16.51
CA ASP A 263 10.63 -8.37 -15.67
C ASP A 263 10.12 -8.24 -14.23
N LEU A 264 9.73 -9.36 -13.65
CA LEU A 264 9.07 -9.47 -12.36
C LEU A 264 9.77 -10.59 -11.57
N PRO A 265 10.81 -10.27 -10.77
CA PRO A 265 11.45 -11.24 -9.88
C PRO A 265 10.44 -12.02 -9.04
N SER A 266 9.39 -11.31 -8.57
CA SER A 266 8.18 -11.90 -8.04
C SER A 266 6.93 -11.15 -8.52
N ILE A 267 5.83 -11.89 -8.65
CA ILE A 267 4.48 -11.36 -8.92
C ILE A 267 3.48 -12.13 -8.04
N ASP A 268 2.45 -11.45 -7.54
CA ASP A 268 1.43 -12.07 -6.68
C ASP A 268 0.01 -11.71 -7.13
N SER A 269 -0.98 -12.36 -6.51
CA SER A 269 -2.40 -12.22 -6.83
C SER A 269 -2.99 -10.83 -6.59
N ASP A 270 -2.36 -9.97 -5.80
CA ASP A 270 -2.95 -8.70 -5.38
C ASP A 270 -2.49 -7.53 -6.25
N LYS A 271 -1.32 -7.67 -6.89
CA LYS A 271 -0.76 -6.61 -7.72
C LYS A 271 -1.53 -6.45 -9.02
N THR A 272 -1.80 -5.19 -9.37
CA THR A 272 -2.33 -4.83 -10.68
C THR A 272 -1.30 -4.03 -11.48
N ILE A 273 -1.02 -4.47 -12.70
CA ILE A 273 -0.21 -3.73 -13.66
C ILE A 273 -1.15 -2.95 -14.58
N MET A 274 -0.98 -1.63 -14.64
CA MET A 274 -1.71 -0.78 -15.58
C MET A 274 -0.97 -0.76 -16.92
N VAL A 275 -1.73 -0.90 -18.00
CA VAL A 275 -1.21 -0.85 -19.38
C VAL A 275 -2.00 0.17 -20.15
N THR A 276 -1.30 1.13 -20.77
CA THR A 276 -1.93 2.13 -21.63
C THR A 276 -1.77 1.74 -23.09
N PHE A 277 -2.73 2.15 -23.90
CA PHE A 277 -2.77 1.88 -25.33
C PHE A 277 -2.94 3.18 -26.08
N LYS A 278 -2.36 3.25 -27.28
CA LYS A 278 -2.60 4.32 -28.24
C LYS A 278 -3.12 3.74 -29.55
N HIS A 279 -3.89 4.54 -30.28
CA HIS A 279 -4.26 4.22 -31.64
C HIS A 279 -3.03 4.39 -32.55
N ASP A 280 -2.77 3.38 -33.36
CA ASP A 280 -1.70 3.35 -34.37
C ASP A 280 -2.28 3.33 -35.80
N ASP A 281 -3.52 2.85 -35.96
CA ASP A 281 -4.30 2.90 -37.20
C ASP A 281 -5.80 2.97 -36.88
N LYS A 282 -6.64 3.11 -37.89
CA LYS A 282 -8.10 3.03 -37.74
C LYS A 282 -8.53 1.63 -37.35
N LEU A 283 -9.38 1.54 -36.33
CA LEU A 283 -10.08 0.31 -35.99
C LEU A 283 -11.20 0.06 -37.00
N GLN A 284 -11.38 -1.19 -37.40
CA GLN A 284 -12.45 -1.56 -38.33
C GLN A 284 -13.81 -1.38 -37.65
N GLU A 285 -14.79 -0.86 -38.39
CA GLU A 285 -16.15 -0.74 -37.87
C GLU A 285 -16.77 -2.12 -37.69
N ASN A 286 -17.54 -2.31 -36.61
CA ASN A 286 -18.16 -3.58 -36.24
C ASN A 286 -17.18 -4.76 -36.07
N SER A 287 -15.88 -4.49 -35.89
CA SER A 287 -14.90 -5.50 -35.51
C SER A 287 -14.77 -5.61 -33.99
N GLU A 288 -14.06 -6.65 -33.55
CA GLU A 288 -13.59 -6.77 -32.18
C GLU A 288 -12.09 -6.52 -32.09
N CYS A 289 -11.71 -5.84 -31.02
CA CYS A 289 -10.37 -5.47 -30.66
C CYS A 289 -9.92 -6.42 -29.53
N GLY A 290 -8.94 -7.28 -29.81
CA GLY A 290 -8.43 -8.29 -28.89
C GLY A 290 -7.23 -7.79 -28.09
N PHE A 291 -7.16 -8.19 -26.83
CA PHE A 291 -6.06 -7.93 -25.90
C PHE A 291 -5.63 -9.25 -25.28
N GLN A 292 -4.32 -9.49 -25.24
CA GLN A 292 -3.75 -10.68 -24.60
C GLN A 292 -2.63 -10.28 -23.65
N CYS A 293 -2.74 -10.70 -22.40
CA CYS A 293 -1.64 -10.70 -21.45
C CYS A 293 -1.08 -12.11 -21.32
N ALA A 294 0.22 -12.28 -21.56
CA ALA A 294 0.93 -13.53 -21.34
C ALA A 294 1.98 -13.31 -20.24
N LEU A 295 1.87 -14.08 -19.15
CA LEU A 295 2.78 -14.09 -18.01
C LEU A 295 3.46 -15.44 -17.94
N LEU A 296 4.75 -15.49 -18.28
CA LEU A 296 5.60 -16.66 -18.07
C LEU A 296 6.17 -16.55 -16.66
N TYR A 297 6.01 -17.58 -15.81
CA TYR A 297 6.48 -17.55 -14.42
C TYR A 297 6.76 -18.95 -13.87
N THR A 298 7.52 -19.01 -12.79
CA THR A 298 7.79 -20.22 -12.01
C THR A 298 6.90 -20.21 -10.77
N THR A 299 6.09 -21.26 -10.55
CA THR A 299 5.26 -21.37 -9.34
C THR A 299 6.11 -21.62 -8.10
N VAL A 300 5.54 -21.40 -6.91
CA VAL A 300 6.17 -21.76 -5.62
C VAL A 300 6.56 -23.25 -5.51
N TYR A 301 5.95 -24.12 -6.33
CA TYR A 301 6.25 -25.55 -6.41
C TYR A 301 7.31 -25.90 -7.48
N GLY A 302 7.93 -24.89 -8.11
CA GLY A 302 8.99 -25.08 -9.10
C GLY A 302 8.50 -25.46 -10.51
N GLN A 303 7.26 -25.17 -10.85
CA GLN A 303 6.71 -25.46 -12.18
C GLN A 303 6.73 -24.21 -13.05
N ARG A 304 7.34 -24.29 -14.24
CA ARG A 304 7.30 -23.21 -15.23
C ARG A 304 5.95 -23.24 -15.95
N ARG A 305 5.20 -22.13 -15.90
CA ARG A 305 3.85 -22.01 -16.48
C ARG A 305 3.72 -20.70 -17.26
N ILE A 306 2.82 -20.69 -18.23
CA ILE A 306 2.36 -19.47 -18.89
C ILE A 306 0.90 -19.26 -18.49
N ARG A 307 0.59 -18.14 -17.84
CA ARG A 307 -0.78 -17.68 -17.63
C ARG A 307 -1.16 -16.75 -18.77
N VAL A 308 -2.27 -17.04 -19.44
CA VAL A 308 -2.80 -16.24 -20.55
C VAL A 308 -4.16 -15.68 -20.15
N MET A 309 -4.33 -14.37 -20.33
CA MET A 309 -5.61 -13.68 -20.18
C MET A 309 -5.95 -13.04 -21.51
N ASN A 310 -7.09 -13.40 -22.08
CA ASN A 310 -7.59 -12.84 -23.34
C ASN A 310 -8.86 -12.03 -23.05
N LEU A 311 -8.96 -10.87 -23.68
CA LEU A 311 -10.14 -10.00 -23.64
C LEU A 311 -10.45 -9.55 -25.07
N SER A 312 -11.70 -9.71 -25.50
CA SER A 312 -12.20 -9.17 -26.78
C SER A 312 -13.20 -8.07 -26.49
N LEU A 313 -13.02 -6.89 -27.09
CA LEU A 313 -13.91 -5.74 -26.90
C LEU A 313 -14.43 -5.25 -28.25
N PRO A 314 -15.73 -4.95 -28.38
CA PRO A 314 -16.28 -4.41 -29.62
C PRO A 314 -15.79 -2.99 -29.87
N CYS A 315 -15.38 -2.70 -31.10
CA CYS A 315 -14.94 -1.36 -31.48
C CYS A 315 -16.19 -0.54 -31.90
N THR A 316 -16.32 0.73 -31.47
CA THR A 316 -17.50 1.59 -31.70
C THR A 316 -17.09 2.98 -32.17
N ASN A 317 -17.87 3.56 -33.10
CA ASN A 317 -17.73 4.96 -33.52
C ASN A 317 -18.72 5.90 -32.79
N MET A 318 -19.64 5.35 -31.98
CA MET A 318 -20.60 6.12 -31.20
C MET A 318 -20.06 6.41 -29.79
N LEU A 319 -19.87 7.69 -29.45
CA LEU A 319 -19.43 8.12 -28.11
C LEU A 319 -20.43 7.75 -27.00
N SER A 320 -21.73 7.69 -27.31
CA SER A 320 -22.76 7.26 -26.36
C SER A 320 -22.53 5.84 -25.85
N ASN A 321 -22.08 4.93 -26.73
CA ASN A 321 -21.69 3.57 -26.33
C ASN A 321 -20.43 3.59 -25.45
N LEU A 322 -19.44 4.43 -25.77
CA LEU A 322 -18.21 4.56 -24.98
C LEU A 322 -18.53 4.97 -23.53
N PHE A 323 -19.39 5.98 -23.34
CA PHE A 323 -19.82 6.39 -21.99
C PHE A 323 -20.69 5.36 -21.29
N ARG A 324 -21.50 4.59 -22.04
CA ARG A 324 -22.34 3.52 -21.46
C ARG A 324 -21.50 2.35 -20.92
N TYR A 325 -20.45 1.97 -21.63
CA TYR A 325 -19.56 0.87 -21.26
C TYR A 325 -18.35 1.30 -20.43
N ALA A 326 -18.30 2.57 -20.02
CA ALA A 326 -17.23 3.11 -19.21
C ALA A 326 -17.20 2.43 -17.82
N ASP A 327 -16.08 1.78 -17.50
CA ASP A 327 -15.84 1.25 -16.16
C ASP A 327 -15.22 2.36 -15.28
N LEU A 328 -15.98 2.80 -14.27
CA LEU A 328 -15.56 3.89 -13.39
C LEU A 328 -14.34 3.51 -12.53
N GLU A 329 -14.35 2.32 -11.92
CA GLU A 329 -13.31 1.93 -10.96
C GLU A 329 -11.97 1.75 -11.66
N THR A 330 -12.00 1.15 -12.85
CA THR A 330 -10.81 0.98 -13.70
C THR A 330 -10.25 2.33 -14.14
N GLN A 331 -11.10 3.23 -14.65
CA GLN A 331 -10.67 4.58 -15.06
C GLN A 331 -10.12 5.38 -13.89
N PHE A 332 -10.82 5.34 -12.75
CA PHE A 332 -10.36 6.01 -11.54
C PHE A 332 -9.00 5.47 -11.08
N THR A 333 -8.82 4.15 -11.08
CA THR A 333 -7.54 3.51 -10.76
C THR A 333 -6.42 3.98 -11.69
N CYS A 334 -6.70 4.19 -12.98
CA CYS A 334 -5.74 4.75 -13.91
C CYS A 334 -5.33 6.17 -13.52
N PHE A 335 -6.30 7.06 -13.26
CA PHE A 335 -6.02 8.44 -12.86
C PHE A 335 -5.26 8.51 -11.54
N LEU A 336 -5.63 7.64 -10.58
CA LEU A 336 -4.95 7.49 -9.30
C LEU A 336 -3.47 7.13 -9.50
N LYS A 337 -3.17 6.13 -10.34
CA LYS A 337 -1.78 5.71 -10.63
C LYS A 337 -0.98 6.77 -11.38
N GLN A 338 -1.60 7.45 -12.34
CA GLN A 338 -0.96 8.54 -13.07
C GLN A 338 -0.61 9.71 -12.13
N ALA A 339 -1.56 10.13 -11.31
CA ALA A 339 -1.34 11.19 -10.32
C ALA A 339 -0.22 10.81 -9.35
N ALA A 340 -0.24 9.58 -8.81
CA ALA A 340 0.81 9.10 -7.90
C ALA A 340 2.20 9.09 -8.53
N ASN A 341 2.30 8.66 -9.79
CA ASN A 341 3.56 8.63 -10.53
C ASN A 341 4.11 10.05 -10.81
N GLY A 342 3.24 11.06 -10.93
CA GLY A 342 3.63 12.45 -11.12
C GLY A 342 4.09 13.17 -9.85
N ILE A 343 3.73 12.70 -8.65
CA ILE A 343 4.04 13.38 -7.38
C ILE A 343 5.54 13.67 -7.20
N PRO A 344 6.47 12.75 -7.48
CA PRO A 344 7.90 13.04 -7.31
C PRO A 344 8.46 14.06 -8.32
N THR A 345 7.77 14.34 -9.43
CA THR A 345 8.30 15.16 -10.55
C THR A 345 7.54 16.47 -10.78
N SER A 346 6.37 16.63 -10.17
CA SER A 346 5.46 17.74 -10.41
C SER A 346 4.98 18.34 -9.10
N THR A 347 4.54 19.60 -9.14
CA THR A 347 3.96 20.23 -7.95
C THR A 347 2.58 19.65 -7.65
N LEU A 348 2.21 19.55 -6.37
CA LEU A 348 0.88 19.04 -5.98
C LEU A 348 -0.26 19.93 -6.49
N LEU A 349 -0.02 21.23 -6.66
CA LEU A 349 -1.01 22.13 -7.26
C LEU A 349 -1.29 21.73 -8.71
N HIS A 350 -0.25 21.55 -9.52
CA HIS A 350 -0.37 21.15 -10.92
C HIS A 350 -1.09 19.80 -11.05
N LEU A 351 -0.74 18.80 -10.24
CA LEU A 351 -1.37 17.48 -10.30
C LEU A 351 -2.87 17.53 -9.92
N ARG A 352 -3.25 18.35 -8.94
CA ARG A 352 -4.66 18.54 -8.59
C ARG A 352 -5.44 19.21 -9.72
N GLU A 353 -4.84 20.20 -10.38
CA GLU A 353 -5.43 20.84 -11.56
C GLU A 353 -5.56 19.84 -12.71
N GLU A 354 -4.55 19.02 -12.99
CA GLU A 354 -4.57 18.00 -14.04
C GLU A 354 -5.67 16.96 -13.81
N VAL A 355 -5.76 16.42 -12.59
CA VAL A 355 -6.80 15.46 -12.19
C VAL A 355 -8.19 16.09 -12.30
N THR A 356 -8.36 17.33 -11.85
CA THR A 356 -9.63 18.08 -11.97
C THR A 356 -10.00 18.33 -13.44
N ASN A 357 -9.02 18.76 -14.25
CA ASN A 357 -9.21 19.03 -15.67
C ASN A 357 -9.57 17.78 -16.46
N THR A 358 -8.98 16.63 -16.12
CA THR A 358 -9.32 15.33 -16.72
C THR A 358 -10.77 14.98 -16.47
N CYS A 359 -11.25 15.10 -15.22
CA CYS A 359 -12.65 14.92 -14.87
C CYS A 359 -13.58 15.87 -15.64
N ILE A 360 -13.24 17.18 -15.68
CA ILE A 360 -14.00 18.19 -16.42
C ILE A 360 -14.07 17.85 -17.92
N ASN A 361 -12.96 17.46 -18.54
CA ASN A 361 -12.90 17.16 -19.97
C ASN A 361 -13.75 15.94 -20.35
N ILE A 362 -13.76 14.91 -19.51
CA ILE A 362 -14.62 13.72 -19.69
C ILE A 362 -16.09 14.13 -19.66
N LEU A 363 -16.50 14.87 -18.64
CA LEU A 363 -17.89 15.29 -18.46
C LEU A 363 -18.35 16.32 -19.51
N GLN A 364 -17.46 17.23 -19.91
CA GLN A 364 -17.70 18.15 -21.02
C GLN A 364 -17.91 17.38 -22.33
N SER A 365 -17.10 16.36 -22.60
CA SER A 365 -17.24 15.52 -23.80
C SER A 365 -18.58 14.79 -23.80
N TYR A 366 -18.99 14.22 -22.67
CA TYR A 366 -20.33 13.63 -22.54
C TYR A 366 -21.43 14.66 -22.81
N ARG A 367 -21.33 15.83 -22.19
CA ARG A 367 -22.31 16.91 -22.33
C ARG A 367 -22.45 17.37 -23.78
N LYS A 368 -21.34 17.55 -24.48
CA LYS A 368 -21.28 18.01 -25.87
C LYS A 368 -21.85 16.97 -26.85
N TYR A 369 -21.52 15.70 -26.68
CA TYR A 369 -21.80 14.67 -27.70
C TYR A 369 -22.97 13.73 -27.38
N CYS A 370 -23.37 13.60 -26.11
CA CYS A 370 -24.37 12.62 -25.67
C CYS A 370 -25.60 13.24 -25.00
N ALA A 371 -25.51 14.49 -24.53
CA ALA A 371 -26.60 15.15 -23.80
C ALA A 371 -26.96 16.53 -24.38
N SER A 372 -26.68 16.80 -25.66
CA SER A 372 -26.83 18.15 -26.27
C SER A 372 -28.24 18.76 -26.18
N VAL A 373 -29.28 17.93 -26.03
CA VAL A 373 -30.70 18.38 -25.97
C VAL A 373 -31.12 18.96 -24.61
N SER A 374 -30.41 18.66 -23.51
CA SER A 374 -30.79 19.17 -22.18
C SER A 374 -30.36 20.62 -21.98
N SER A 375 -31.03 21.36 -21.09
CA SER A 375 -30.75 22.78 -20.87
C SER A 375 -29.33 23.04 -20.30
N SER A 376 -28.70 24.14 -20.69
CA SER A 376 -27.32 24.50 -20.29
C SER A 376 -27.13 24.65 -18.78
N GLY A 377 -28.20 25.01 -18.05
CA GLY A 377 -28.18 25.15 -16.59
C GLY A 377 -28.24 23.84 -15.80
N GLN A 378 -28.38 22.69 -16.45
CA GLN A 378 -28.40 21.39 -15.79
C GLN A 378 -27.04 20.70 -15.90
N LEU A 379 -26.51 20.22 -14.78
CA LEU A 379 -25.37 19.31 -14.76
C LEU A 379 -25.85 17.89 -15.07
N ILE A 380 -25.63 17.45 -16.31
CA ILE A 380 -25.97 16.09 -16.75
C ILE A 380 -24.71 15.23 -16.74
N LEU A 381 -24.71 14.20 -15.91
CA LEU A 381 -23.61 13.24 -15.77
C LEU A 381 -23.96 11.93 -16.48
N PRO A 382 -22.99 11.22 -17.07
CA PRO A 382 -23.21 9.87 -17.57
C PRO A 382 -23.42 8.91 -16.39
N GLU A 383 -24.42 8.02 -16.49
CA GLU A 383 -24.78 7.12 -15.39
C GLU A 383 -23.59 6.28 -14.89
N ALA A 384 -22.79 5.74 -15.81
CA ALA A 384 -21.63 4.93 -15.50
C ALA A 384 -20.52 5.70 -14.76
N LEU A 385 -20.44 7.03 -14.92
CA LEU A 385 -19.42 7.88 -14.27
C LEU A 385 -20.04 8.91 -13.33
N LYS A 386 -21.25 8.69 -12.81
CA LYS A 386 -21.94 9.64 -11.92
C LYS A 386 -21.16 9.98 -10.65
N LEU A 387 -20.31 9.05 -10.18
CA LEU A 387 -19.44 9.24 -9.00
C LEU A 387 -18.03 9.74 -9.36
N LEU A 388 -17.72 9.96 -10.64
CA LEU A 388 -16.40 10.45 -11.07
C LEU A 388 -16.01 11.78 -10.40
N PRO A 389 -16.88 12.80 -10.28
CA PRO A 389 -16.55 14.01 -9.53
C PRO A 389 -16.21 13.74 -8.06
N LEU A 390 -16.94 12.83 -7.41
CA LEU A 390 -16.75 12.49 -6.01
C LEU A 390 -15.39 11.80 -5.79
N TYR A 391 -15.05 10.80 -6.61
CA TYR A 391 -13.75 10.12 -6.52
C TYR A 391 -12.59 11.04 -6.89
N THR A 392 -12.80 11.96 -7.84
CA THR A 392 -11.82 12.99 -8.20
C THR A 392 -11.54 13.90 -7.01
N LEU A 393 -12.58 14.38 -6.31
CA LEU A 393 -12.44 15.19 -5.10
C LEU A 393 -11.75 14.42 -3.97
N ALA A 394 -12.11 13.16 -3.78
CA ALA A 394 -11.50 12.27 -2.79
C ALA A 394 -9.99 12.08 -3.05
N LEU A 395 -9.60 11.85 -4.31
CA LEU A 395 -8.20 11.78 -4.72
C LEU A 395 -7.44 13.08 -4.43
N ILE A 396 -8.02 14.23 -4.77
CA ILE A 396 -7.42 15.55 -4.51
C ILE A 396 -7.18 15.79 -3.01
N LYS A 397 -8.07 15.28 -2.14
CA LYS A 397 -7.97 15.38 -0.67
C LYS A 397 -7.14 14.26 -0.03
N SER A 398 -6.77 13.23 -0.79
CA SER A 398 -6.02 12.08 -0.29
C SER A 398 -4.60 12.44 0.15
N ILE A 399 -3.96 11.54 0.91
CA ILE A 399 -2.59 11.67 1.43
C ILE A 399 -1.58 12.05 0.33
N GLY A 400 -1.76 11.51 -0.88
CA GLY A 400 -0.89 11.78 -2.02
C GLY A 400 -0.88 13.25 -2.45
N LEU A 401 -2.06 13.88 -2.53
CA LEU A 401 -2.23 15.19 -3.18
C LEU A 401 -2.56 16.35 -2.22
N ARG A 402 -2.89 16.06 -0.96
CA ARG A 402 -3.09 17.10 0.04
C ARG A 402 -1.77 17.80 0.40
N ASN A 403 -1.86 19.09 0.74
CA ASN A 403 -0.69 19.91 1.06
C ASN A 403 0.04 19.40 2.32
N GLU A 404 -0.73 19.06 3.35
CA GLU A 404 -0.23 18.67 4.67
C GLU A 404 0.08 17.17 4.76
N GLY A 405 1.02 16.81 5.62
CA GLY A 405 1.36 15.42 5.91
C GLY A 405 2.86 15.18 5.95
N ARG A 406 3.24 14.02 6.49
CA ARG A 406 4.65 13.61 6.57
C ARG A 406 5.13 13.17 5.20
N LEU A 407 6.42 13.40 4.92
CA LEU A 407 7.05 12.96 3.68
C LEU A 407 6.96 11.44 3.50
N ASP A 408 7.16 10.69 4.58
CA ASP A 408 7.08 9.23 4.58
C ASP A 408 5.65 8.73 4.33
N ASP A 409 4.62 9.36 4.93
CA ASP A 409 3.23 8.97 4.67
C ASP A 409 2.88 9.12 3.18
N ARG A 410 3.32 10.23 2.56
CA ARG A 410 3.12 10.48 1.13
C ARG A 410 3.94 9.51 0.27
N SER A 411 5.19 9.24 0.62
CA SER A 411 6.06 8.31 -0.10
C SER A 411 5.54 6.87 -0.03
N TYR A 412 5.04 6.46 1.14
CA TYR A 412 4.35 5.19 1.32
C TYR A 412 3.11 5.10 0.45
N TRP A 413 2.26 6.14 0.46
CA TRP A 413 1.06 6.20 -0.36
C TRP A 413 1.39 6.04 -1.86
N ILE A 414 2.44 6.71 -2.37
CA ILE A 414 2.90 6.56 -3.76
C ILE A 414 3.31 5.10 -4.03
N SER A 415 4.12 4.51 -3.15
CA SER A 415 4.59 3.12 -3.28
C SER A 415 3.43 2.11 -3.28
N LEU A 416 2.41 2.34 -2.44
CA LEU A 416 1.21 1.52 -2.37
C LEU A 416 0.39 1.63 -3.66
N VAL A 417 0.14 2.87 -4.12
CA VAL A 417 -0.68 3.14 -5.31
C VAL A 417 -0.09 2.53 -6.58
N SER A 418 1.24 2.48 -6.71
CA SER A 418 1.91 1.92 -7.89
C SER A 418 1.35 0.54 -8.29
N SER A 419 1.13 -0.35 -7.30
CA SER A 419 0.64 -1.72 -7.54
C SER A 419 -0.77 -2.00 -7.04
N VAL A 420 -1.51 -0.98 -6.56
CA VAL A 420 -2.86 -1.14 -6.00
C VAL A 420 -3.82 -1.80 -6.99
N SER A 421 -4.69 -2.66 -6.47
CA SER A 421 -5.76 -3.29 -7.23
C SER A 421 -6.94 -2.35 -7.42
N VAL A 422 -7.74 -2.60 -8.46
CA VAL A 422 -8.97 -1.83 -8.72
C VAL A 422 -9.90 -1.87 -7.49
N LEU A 423 -10.02 -3.04 -6.84
CA LEU A 423 -10.83 -3.25 -5.64
C LEU A 423 -10.39 -2.44 -4.41
N LEU A 424 -9.12 -2.02 -4.34
CA LEU A 424 -8.55 -1.26 -3.23
C LEU A 424 -8.31 0.23 -3.58
N ALA A 425 -8.31 0.58 -4.87
CA ALA A 425 -8.06 1.95 -5.33
C ALA A 425 -9.08 2.95 -4.80
N VAL A 426 -10.38 2.61 -4.88
CA VAL A 426 -11.45 3.49 -4.39
C VAL A 426 -11.43 3.61 -2.86
N PRO A 427 -11.45 2.51 -2.07
CA PRO A 427 -11.38 2.59 -0.60
C PRO A 427 -10.19 3.38 -0.06
N LEU A 428 -9.04 3.33 -0.75
CA LEU A 428 -7.82 4.03 -0.35
C LEU A 428 -7.99 5.56 -0.29
N VAL A 429 -8.87 6.13 -1.12
CA VAL A 429 -9.13 7.58 -1.15
C VAL A 429 -10.53 7.96 -0.69
N PHE A 430 -11.50 7.05 -0.83
CA PHE A 430 -12.91 7.23 -0.49
C PHE A 430 -13.33 6.07 0.43
N PRO A 431 -13.01 6.16 1.73
CA PRO A 431 -13.26 5.11 2.71
C PRO A 431 -14.76 4.90 3.00
N ARG A 432 -15.10 3.82 3.69
CA ARG A 432 -16.47 3.60 4.20
C ARG A 432 -16.56 4.10 5.63
N LEU A 433 -17.55 4.94 5.93
CA LEU A 433 -17.92 5.37 7.28
C LEU A 433 -19.11 4.54 7.77
N ILE A 434 -18.95 3.81 8.86
CA ILE A 434 -19.92 2.81 9.34
C ILE A 434 -20.25 3.12 10.81
N PRO A 435 -21.52 3.35 11.17
CA PRO A 435 -21.91 3.45 12.57
C PRO A 435 -21.80 2.07 13.22
N ILE A 436 -21.15 1.99 14.38
CA ILE A 436 -20.94 0.72 15.10
C ILE A 436 -21.55 0.71 16.51
N HIS A 437 -22.14 1.82 16.94
CA HIS A 437 -22.73 1.99 18.27
C HIS A 437 -24.16 1.47 18.38
N ASP A 438 -24.85 1.27 17.26
CA ASP A 438 -26.26 0.91 17.16
C ASP A 438 -26.50 -0.44 16.46
N LEU A 439 -25.46 -1.28 16.30
CA LEU A 439 -25.54 -2.57 15.59
C LEU A 439 -26.56 -3.55 16.20
N THR A 440 -26.88 -3.43 17.48
CA THR A 440 -27.89 -4.26 18.15
C THR A 440 -29.32 -3.92 17.71
N SER A 441 -29.57 -2.71 17.20
CA SER A 441 -30.90 -2.29 16.74
C SER A 441 -31.30 -2.86 15.37
N ARG A 442 -30.35 -3.50 14.67
CA ARG A 442 -30.51 -4.04 13.32
C ARG A 442 -31.11 -5.44 13.36
N GLY A 443 -32.04 -5.73 12.44
CA GLY A 443 -32.67 -7.05 12.34
C GLY A 443 -31.72 -8.13 11.82
N ASP A 444 -31.96 -9.39 12.19
CA ASP A 444 -31.11 -10.54 11.81
C ASP A 444 -31.06 -10.80 10.29
N ASP A 445 -32.05 -10.33 9.53
CA ASP A 445 -32.12 -10.44 8.07
C ASP A 445 -31.28 -9.38 7.33
N GLU A 446 -30.71 -8.39 8.05
CA GLU A 446 -29.91 -7.34 7.45
C GLU A 446 -28.48 -7.78 7.12
N SER A 447 -27.82 -7.06 6.20
CA SER A 447 -26.40 -7.31 5.91
C SER A 447 -25.55 -7.07 7.15
N LEU A 448 -24.62 -7.99 7.44
CA LEU A 448 -23.72 -7.90 8.59
C LEU A 448 -23.04 -6.53 8.67
N ILE A 449 -22.45 -6.06 7.57
CA ILE A 449 -21.90 -4.70 7.45
C ILE A 449 -23.05 -3.72 7.17
N PRO A 450 -23.23 -2.65 7.98
CA PRO A 450 -24.18 -1.59 7.69
C PRO A 450 -23.89 -0.87 6.38
N SER A 451 -24.92 -0.25 5.79
CA SER A 451 -24.71 0.65 4.66
C SER A 451 -23.82 1.83 5.09
N PRO A 452 -22.73 2.12 4.36
CA PRO A 452 -21.86 3.23 4.70
C PRO A 452 -22.59 4.57 4.62
N LEU A 453 -22.30 5.44 5.58
CA LEU A 453 -22.73 6.83 5.59
C LEU A 453 -21.90 7.66 4.60
N MET A 454 -22.46 8.79 4.16
CA MET A 454 -21.71 9.78 3.38
C MET A 454 -20.56 10.36 4.21
N LEU A 455 -19.48 10.74 3.54
CA LEU A 455 -18.25 11.20 4.19
C LEU A 455 -18.30 12.69 4.51
N ASN A 456 -19.27 13.07 5.35
CA ASN A 456 -19.46 14.43 5.85
C ASN A 456 -19.65 14.44 7.37
N SER A 457 -19.40 15.58 8.01
CA SER A 457 -19.53 15.73 9.45
C SER A 457 -20.97 15.74 9.96
N GLU A 458 -21.96 16.04 9.12
CA GLU A 458 -23.38 16.04 9.48
C GLU A 458 -23.88 14.64 9.86
N ASN A 459 -23.30 13.58 9.27
CA ASN A 459 -23.60 12.19 9.60
C ASN A 459 -22.90 11.66 10.87
N ILE A 460 -22.09 12.49 11.52
CA ILE A 460 -21.33 12.11 12.72
C ILE A 460 -21.92 12.82 13.93
N ARG A 461 -22.53 12.01 14.80
CA ARG A 461 -23.10 12.49 16.06
C ARG A 461 -22.08 12.38 17.19
N GLU A 462 -22.17 13.29 18.15
CA GLU A 462 -21.29 13.31 19.32
C GLU A 462 -21.59 12.19 20.35
N ASP A 463 -22.75 11.53 20.24
CA ASP A 463 -23.14 10.38 21.06
C ASP A 463 -22.86 9.03 20.36
N GLY A 464 -22.26 9.05 19.17
CA GLY A 464 -22.02 7.86 18.36
C GLY A 464 -20.57 7.37 18.35
N VAL A 465 -20.40 6.11 17.98
CA VAL A 465 -19.11 5.48 17.64
C VAL A 465 -19.13 5.03 16.18
N TYR A 466 -18.09 5.38 15.43
CA TYR A 466 -18.02 5.19 13.99
C TYR A 466 -16.70 4.52 13.59
N LEU A 467 -16.77 3.54 12.69
CA LEU A 467 -15.63 2.93 12.02
C LEU A 467 -15.47 3.54 10.63
N LEU A 468 -14.29 4.11 10.35
CA LEU A 468 -13.87 4.51 9.02
C LEU A 468 -12.79 3.55 8.53
N GLU A 469 -13.07 2.79 7.47
CA GLU A 469 -12.12 1.82 6.89
C GLU A 469 -11.71 2.25 5.48
N ASN A 470 -10.40 2.27 5.21
CA ASN A 470 -9.82 2.72 3.94
C ASN A 470 -9.12 1.59 3.16
N GLY A 471 -9.40 0.33 3.48
CA GLY A 471 -8.71 -0.84 2.93
C GLY A 471 -7.34 -1.16 3.54
N GLU A 472 -6.70 -0.23 4.25
CA GLU A 472 -5.38 -0.41 4.88
C GLU A 472 -5.46 -0.40 6.42
N ASP A 473 -6.14 0.61 6.96
CA ASP A 473 -6.32 0.90 8.39
C ASP A 473 -7.82 1.16 8.68
N GLY A 474 -8.21 0.90 9.93
CA GLY A 474 -9.52 1.27 10.47
C GLY A 474 -9.37 2.36 11.52
N LEU A 475 -10.09 3.46 11.37
CA LEU A 475 -10.16 4.53 12.35
C LEU A 475 -11.48 4.42 13.10
N ILE A 476 -11.43 4.22 14.41
CA ILE A 476 -12.61 4.18 15.25
C ILE A 476 -12.74 5.55 15.93
N TYR A 477 -13.68 6.34 15.45
CA TYR A 477 -14.03 7.64 16.03
C TYR A 477 -15.04 7.46 17.15
N VAL A 478 -14.72 8.03 18.32
CA VAL A 478 -15.59 8.00 19.50
C VAL A 478 -16.03 9.42 19.81
N GLY A 479 -17.35 9.66 19.76
CA GLY A 479 -17.94 10.95 20.08
C GLY A 479 -17.75 11.32 21.56
N ASN A 480 -17.80 12.63 21.87
CA ASN A 480 -17.53 13.12 23.22
C ASN A 480 -18.65 12.85 24.24
N VAL A 481 -19.85 12.53 23.77
CA VAL A 481 -21.07 12.35 24.56
C VAL A 481 -21.60 10.91 24.41
N VAL A 482 -20.72 9.96 24.03
CA VAL A 482 -21.08 8.54 23.95
C VAL A 482 -21.48 8.02 25.33
N GLU A 483 -22.58 7.27 25.39
CA GLU A 483 -23.07 6.69 26.64
C GLU A 483 -22.03 5.74 27.26
N PRO A 484 -21.82 5.78 28.59
CA PRO A 484 -20.87 4.89 29.27
C PRO A 484 -21.11 3.40 28.99
N THR A 485 -22.38 2.99 28.84
CA THR A 485 -22.77 1.62 28.50
C THR A 485 -22.17 1.15 27.18
N ILE A 486 -22.17 2.01 26.16
CA ILE A 486 -21.60 1.69 24.83
C ILE A 486 -20.08 1.57 24.93
N LEU A 487 -19.43 2.44 25.70
CA LEU A 487 -17.98 2.37 25.94
C LEU A 487 -17.57 1.08 26.66
N GLU A 488 -18.33 0.68 27.67
CA GLU A 488 -18.09 -0.55 28.42
C GLU A 488 -18.31 -1.78 27.52
N GLN A 489 -19.37 -1.76 26.70
CA GLN A 489 -19.67 -2.85 25.79
C GLN A 489 -18.63 -3.04 24.68
N ILE A 490 -18.15 -1.95 24.05
CA ILE A 490 -17.23 -2.03 22.91
C ILE A 490 -15.76 -2.11 23.37
N PHE A 491 -15.37 -1.36 24.40
CA PHE A 491 -13.98 -1.16 24.79
C PHE A 491 -13.65 -1.63 26.22
N GLY A 492 -14.63 -2.07 27.02
CA GLY A 492 -14.40 -2.51 28.39
C GLY A 492 -14.00 -1.38 29.35
N VAL A 493 -14.30 -0.12 29.02
CA VAL A 493 -13.98 1.04 29.85
C VAL A 493 -15.21 1.89 30.17
N SER A 494 -15.23 2.47 31.37
CA SER A 494 -16.36 3.27 31.86
C SER A 494 -16.33 4.75 31.44
N SER A 495 -15.24 5.24 30.86
CA SER A 495 -15.11 6.63 30.44
C SER A 495 -14.13 6.82 29.29
N LEU A 496 -14.32 7.90 28.52
CA LEU A 496 -13.43 8.28 27.41
C LEU A 496 -11.99 8.54 27.85
N ALA A 497 -11.78 8.97 29.09
CA ALA A 497 -10.45 9.23 29.66
C ALA A 497 -9.64 7.94 29.86
N ALA A 498 -10.31 6.81 30.07
CA ALA A 498 -9.67 5.50 30.25
C ALA A 498 -9.33 4.81 28.92
N LEU A 499 -9.80 5.32 27.77
CA LEU A 499 -9.47 4.74 26.47
C LEU A 499 -7.97 4.91 26.16
N PRO A 500 -7.23 3.83 25.88
CA PRO A 500 -5.84 3.93 25.47
C PRO A 500 -5.74 4.56 24.08
N SER A 501 -4.66 5.28 23.80
CA SER A 501 -4.39 5.82 22.45
C SER A 501 -4.17 4.72 21.40
N GLN A 502 -3.69 3.56 21.85
CA GLN A 502 -3.46 2.36 21.05
C GLN A 502 -4.28 1.22 21.65
N ALA A 503 -5.45 0.95 21.07
CA ALA A 503 -6.31 -0.14 21.49
C ALA A 503 -6.17 -1.35 20.56
N VAL A 504 -6.16 -2.53 21.16
CA VAL A 504 -6.51 -3.78 20.49
C VAL A 504 -8.00 -3.96 20.73
N LEU A 505 -8.77 -4.23 19.68
CA LEU A 505 -10.18 -4.57 19.86
C LEU A 505 -10.27 -5.94 20.51
N GLU A 506 -10.87 -5.97 21.70
CA GLU A 506 -11.18 -7.19 22.42
C GLU A 506 -12.66 -7.56 22.17
N GLN A 507 -13.00 -8.83 22.39
CA GLN A 507 -14.37 -9.30 22.33
C GLN A 507 -14.87 -9.54 23.75
N PHE A 508 -15.82 -8.72 24.19
CA PHE A 508 -16.48 -8.82 25.48
C PHE A 508 -17.76 -9.66 25.39
N ASP A 509 -18.22 -10.20 26.52
CA ASP A 509 -19.44 -11.01 26.57
C ASP A 509 -20.70 -10.12 26.58
N ASN A 510 -20.96 -9.46 25.46
CA ASN A 510 -22.20 -8.73 25.19
C ASN A 510 -22.49 -8.72 23.69
N GLU A 511 -23.76 -8.49 23.32
CA GLU A 511 -24.21 -8.56 21.93
C GLU A 511 -23.53 -7.51 21.04
N LEU A 512 -23.39 -6.28 21.52
CA LEU A 512 -22.78 -5.19 20.76
C LEU A 512 -21.32 -5.50 20.41
N SER A 513 -20.52 -5.95 21.39
CA SER A 513 -19.12 -6.33 21.18
C SER A 513 -18.99 -7.45 20.16
N ARG A 514 -19.86 -8.48 20.22
CA ARG A 514 -19.87 -9.56 19.22
C ARG A 514 -20.16 -9.02 17.82
N LYS A 515 -21.21 -8.22 17.66
CA LYS A 515 -21.57 -7.61 16.36
C LYS A 515 -20.45 -6.70 15.81
N VAL A 516 -19.81 -5.89 16.66
CA VAL A 516 -18.65 -5.05 16.25
C VAL A 516 -17.50 -5.92 15.74
N ASN A 517 -17.16 -6.99 16.47
CA ASN A 517 -16.11 -7.92 16.07
C ASN A 517 -16.47 -8.65 14.77
N GLU A 518 -17.71 -9.10 14.59
CA GLU A 518 -18.19 -9.74 13.36
C GLU A 518 -18.08 -8.81 12.15
N VAL A 519 -18.54 -7.55 12.27
CA VAL A 519 -18.41 -6.53 11.21
C VAL A 519 -16.95 -6.32 10.81
N ILE A 520 -16.06 -6.14 11.79
CA ILE A 520 -14.63 -5.91 11.53
C ILE A 520 -13.96 -7.14 10.92
N ASN A 521 -14.31 -8.34 11.38
CA ASN A 521 -13.77 -9.59 10.84
C ASN A 521 -14.26 -9.86 9.42
N GLU A 522 -15.51 -9.52 9.10
CA GLU A 522 -16.01 -9.60 7.72
C GLU A 522 -15.32 -8.59 6.80
N ILE A 523 -15.06 -7.36 7.27
CA ILE A 523 -14.26 -6.39 6.51
C ILE A 523 -12.84 -6.93 6.26
N ARG A 524 -12.18 -7.47 7.29
CA ARG A 524 -10.85 -8.08 7.16
C ARG A 524 -10.82 -9.21 6.13
N ARG A 525 -11.87 -10.05 6.12
CA ARG A 525 -12.05 -11.11 5.13
C ARG A 525 -12.20 -10.55 3.72
N GLN A 526 -12.97 -9.49 3.53
CA GLN A 526 -13.17 -8.84 2.23
C GLN A 526 -11.90 -8.21 1.66
N ARG A 527 -10.99 -7.74 2.54
CA ARG A 527 -9.76 -7.03 2.13
C ARG A 527 -8.52 -7.92 2.05
N CYS A 528 -8.58 -9.17 2.52
CA CYS A 528 -7.41 -10.05 2.73
C CYS A 528 -6.27 -9.37 3.53
N SER A 529 -6.63 -8.39 4.37
CA SER A 529 -5.71 -7.52 5.10
C SER A 529 -6.17 -7.42 6.55
N TYR A 530 -5.21 -7.33 7.46
CA TYR A 530 -5.53 -7.03 8.85
C TYR A 530 -5.75 -5.53 8.98
N LEU A 531 -7.01 -5.16 9.21
CA LEU A 531 -7.41 -3.80 9.52
C LEU A 531 -6.84 -3.40 10.89
N ARG A 532 -5.73 -2.66 10.89
CA ARG A 532 -5.14 -2.07 12.10
C ARG A 532 -6.04 -0.94 12.57
N LEU A 533 -6.47 -1.03 13.82
CA LEU A 533 -7.44 -0.11 14.40
C LEU A 533 -6.73 1.01 15.15
N ARG A 534 -7.17 2.26 14.94
CA ARG A 534 -6.70 3.43 15.68
C ARG A 534 -7.90 4.16 16.27
N LEU A 535 -7.81 4.52 17.55
CA LEU A 535 -8.84 5.32 18.20
C LEU A 535 -8.63 6.80 17.89
N CYS A 536 -9.72 7.44 17.49
CA CYS A 536 -9.78 8.84 17.10
C CYS A 536 -10.77 9.59 17.99
N ARG A 537 -10.34 10.73 18.55
CA ARG A 537 -11.16 11.55 19.44
C ARG A 537 -11.16 13.01 19.01
N ARG A 538 -12.26 13.71 19.26
CA ARG A 538 -12.35 15.15 18.99
C ARG A 538 -11.35 15.92 19.86
N GLY A 539 -10.72 16.95 19.28
CA GLY A 539 -9.69 17.76 19.96
C GLY A 539 -8.30 17.13 19.98
N GLU A 540 -8.13 15.89 19.52
CA GLU A 540 -6.82 15.25 19.38
C GLU A 540 -6.36 15.22 17.92
N PRO A 541 -5.04 15.13 17.66
CA PRO A 541 -4.51 14.97 16.31
C PRO A 541 -5.09 13.75 15.56
N SER A 542 -5.45 12.69 16.28
CA SER A 542 -6.12 11.50 15.73
C SER A 542 -7.52 11.82 15.18
N GLY A 543 -8.26 12.71 15.84
CA GLY A 543 -9.56 13.17 15.37
C GLY A 543 -9.47 14.13 14.18
N ASP A 544 -8.45 14.99 14.14
CA ASP A 544 -8.17 15.80 12.95
C ASP A 544 -7.81 14.92 11.74
N PHE A 545 -6.99 13.89 11.97
CA PHE A 545 -6.67 12.90 10.95
C PHE A 545 -7.91 12.18 10.45
N PHE A 546 -8.81 11.72 11.34
CA PHE A 546 -10.10 11.14 10.96
C PHE A 546 -10.94 12.11 10.12
N ARG A 547 -11.07 13.37 10.55
CA ARG A 547 -11.83 14.40 9.80
C ARG A 547 -11.26 14.67 8.42
N SER A 548 -9.96 14.47 8.21
CA SER A 548 -9.35 14.63 6.88
C SER A 548 -9.88 13.66 5.82
N PHE A 549 -10.54 12.57 6.24
CA PHE A 549 -11.21 11.61 5.34
C PHE A 549 -12.69 11.94 5.08
N LEU A 550 -13.25 12.97 5.70
CA LEU A 550 -14.61 13.45 5.39
C LEU A 550 -14.58 14.24 4.09
N THR A 551 -14.46 13.52 2.97
CA THR A 551 -14.15 14.09 1.65
C THR A 551 -15.20 15.05 1.13
N GLU A 552 -16.44 14.97 1.62
CA GLU A 552 -17.52 15.86 1.19
C GLU A 552 -17.49 17.22 1.91
N ASP A 553 -16.88 17.26 3.10
CA ASP A 553 -16.72 18.48 3.88
C ASP A 553 -15.71 19.43 3.25
N LYS A 554 -15.83 20.71 3.61
CA LYS A 554 -14.87 21.73 3.19
C LYS A 554 -13.53 21.53 3.92
N ALA A 555 -12.46 21.36 3.16
CA ALA A 555 -11.10 21.28 3.69
C ALA A 555 -10.39 22.66 3.61
N PRO A 556 -9.34 22.92 4.41
CA PRO A 556 -8.54 24.14 4.29
C PRO A 556 -8.01 24.33 2.86
N GLY A 557 -8.42 25.42 2.20
CA GLY A 557 -8.06 25.71 0.80
C GLY A 557 -8.70 24.79 -0.25
N GLY A 558 -9.67 23.95 0.14
CA GLY A 558 -10.40 23.05 -0.75
C GLY A 558 -11.90 23.37 -0.83
N LEU A 559 -12.59 22.70 -1.74
CA LEU A 559 -14.03 22.80 -1.93
C LEU A 559 -14.76 21.67 -1.18
N SER A 560 -15.96 21.94 -0.68
CA SER A 560 -16.91 20.87 -0.34
C SER A 560 -17.35 20.13 -1.60
N TYR A 561 -18.02 18.98 -1.47
CA TYR A 561 -18.51 18.25 -2.64
C TYR A 561 -19.50 19.06 -3.48
N VAL A 562 -20.43 19.77 -2.83
CA VAL A 562 -21.39 20.64 -3.52
C VAL A 562 -20.67 21.81 -4.22
N GLU A 563 -19.73 22.46 -3.55
CA GLU A 563 -18.92 23.53 -4.16
C GLU A 563 -18.10 23.00 -5.35
N PHE A 564 -17.57 21.77 -5.26
CA PHE A 564 -16.82 21.12 -6.33
C PHE A 564 -17.70 20.80 -7.54
N LEU A 565 -18.92 20.27 -7.34
CA LEU A 565 -19.87 20.05 -8.43
C LEU A 565 -20.23 21.35 -9.15
N VAL A 566 -20.45 22.44 -8.39
CA VAL A 566 -20.70 23.76 -8.96
C VAL A 566 -19.49 24.26 -9.75
N HIS A 567 -18.27 24.05 -9.23
CA HIS A 567 -17.04 24.40 -9.94
C HIS A 567 -16.90 23.63 -11.26
N VAL A 568 -17.06 22.30 -11.23
CA VAL A 568 -17.03 21.44 -12.43
C VAL A 568 -18.09 21.89 -13.44
N HIS A 569 -19.32 22.15 -12.99
CA HIS A 569 -20.40 22.60 -13.87
C HIS A 569 -20.08 23.93 -14.56
N ARG A 570 -19.58 24.93 -13.82
CA ARG A 570 -19.16 26.23 -14.38
C ARG A 570 -18.05 26.07 -15.41
N GLN A 571 -17.06 25.20 -15.14
CA GLN A 571 -15.97 24.93 -16.07
C GLN A 571 -16.46 24.24 -17.35
N ILE A 572 -17.41 23.30 -17.25
CA ILE A 572 -18.05 22.68 -18.42
C ILE A 572 -18.78 23.74 -19.24
N GLN A 573 -19.57 24.61 -18.60
CA GLN A 573 -20.29 25.69 -19.29
C GLN A 573 -19.34 26.65 -20.01
N SER A 574 -18.26 27.08 -19.34
CA SER A 574 -17.26 27.98 -19.92
C SER A 574 -16.52 27.39 -21.13
N LYS A 575 -16.43 26.06 -21.24
CA LYS A 575 -15.84 25.39 -22.41
C LYS A 575 -16.86 25.04 -23.51
N MET A 576 -18.15 25.26 -23.27
CA MET A 576 -19.22 25.05 -24.24
C MET A 576 -19.66 26.34 -24.95
N THR A 577 -19.46 27.50 -24.30
CA THR A 577 -19.49 28.82 -24.93
C THR A 577 -18.23 29.02 -25.77
#